data_AF-A0A7Y0A974-F1
#
_entry.id   AF-A0A7Y0A974-F1
#
_cell.length_a   1.000
_cell.length_b   1.000
_cell.length_c   1.000
_cell.angle_alpha   90.00
_cell.angle_beta   90.00
_cell.angle_gamma   90.00
#
_symmetry.space_group_name_H-M   'P 1'
#
loop_
_entity.id
_entity.type
_entity.pdbx_description
1 polymer ?
#
loop_
_entity_poly.entity_id
_entity_poly.type
_entity_poly.pdbx_seq_one_letter_code
_entity_poly.pdbx_strand_id
1 'polypeptide(L)'
;MNRKNYTFIGLLFLAFSNSLFSQEATSTQTAPPKEFTITKTQGLTNFIVVICEGKSKEELYKKTIEWINKNYNKPSEVIKAQVENDYIRFQGISSEEIYCSNNIVKVCSNIKYDIEISFKDGKYKFAVLGLENNGKDLRGIPHWGELNFINSWTHFKKDGEVRKMYQDAINSVSGYFNNLSKSLYDYIYNQNNAAKKDNW
;
A
#
# COMPACT_ATOMS: atom_id res chain seq x y z
N MET A 1 -24.37 -81.11 -47.38
CA MET A 1 -25.64 -80.37 -47.20
C MET A 1 -25.41 -79.28 -46.18
N ASN A 2 -25.61 -78.01 -46.57
CA ASN A 2 -26.01 -76.80 -45.78
C ASN A 2 -25.51 -76.64 -44.33
N ARG A 3 -25.03 -75.49 -43.84
CA ARG A 3 -25.05 -74.09 -44.28
C ARG A 3 -24.09 -73.28 -43.38
N LYS A 4 -23.62 -72.15 -43.90
CA LYS A 4 -22.72 -71.14 -43.27
C LYS A 4 -23.29 -70.56 -41.96
N ASN A 5 -22.41 -70.01 -41.11
CA ASN A 5 -22.43 -68.58 -40.73
C ASN A 5 -21.13 -68.17 -40.03
N TYR A 6 -20.56 -67.07 -40.52
CA TYR A 6 -19.33 -66.42 -40.06
C TYR A 6 -19.70 -65.34 -39.05
N THR A 7 -19.06 -65.33 -37.88
CA THR A 7 -19.17 -64.22 -36.92
C THR A 7 -17.89 -63.40 -36.98
N PHE A 8 -17.99 -62.23 -37.61
CA PHE A 8 -17.02 -61.14 -37.58
C PHE A 8 -17.05 -60.51 -36.17
N ILE A 9 -15.91 -60.45 -35.48
CA ILE A 9 -15.73 -59.59 -34.31
C ILE A 9 -14.69 -58.55 -34.69
N GLY A 10 -15.14 -57.32 -34.96
CA GLY A 10 -14.30 -56.16 -35.19
C GLY A 10 -13.74 -55.62 -33.88
N LEU A 11 -12.42 -55.49 -33.80
CA LEU A 11 -11.71 -54.82 -32.72
C LEU A 11 -11.83 -53.30 -32.90
N LEU A 12 -12.56 -52.65 -32.00
CA LEU A 12 -12.67 -51.19 -31.90
C LEU A 12 -11.44 -50.65 -31.14
N PHE A 13 -10.59 -49.87 -31.82
CA PHE A 13 -9.55 -49.07 -31.19
C PHE A 13 -10.18 -47.81 -30.57
N LEU A 14 -10.17 -47.69 -29.24
CA LEU A 14 -10.46 -46.45 -28.53
C LEU A 14 -9.15 -45.68 -28.31
N ALA A 15 -8.91 -44.67 -29.15
CA ALA A 15 -7.89 -43.67 -28.90
C ALA A 15 -8.40 -42.69 -27.84
N PHE A 16 -7.91 -42.81 -26.60
CA PHE A 16 -8.09 -41.78 -25.58
C PHE A 16 -7.13 -40.62 -25.89
N SER A 17 -7.65 -39.59 -26.57
CA SER A 17 -6.98 -38.30 -26.66
C SER A 17 -7.06 -37.62 -25.29
N ASN A 18 -5.97 -37.65 -24.53
CA ASN A 18 -5.79 -36.76 -23.39
C ASN A 18 -5.57 -35.34 -23.94
N SER A 19 -6.63 -34.57 -24.09
CA SER A 19 -6.53 -33.11 -24.12
C SER A 19 -6.19 -32.65 -22.71
N LEU A 20 -4.90 -32.53 -22.43
CA LEU A 20 -4.36 -31.75 -21.31
C LEU A 20 -4.84 -30.30 -21.49
N PHE A 21 -5.92 -29.98 -20.80
CA PHE A 21 -6.41 -28.60 -20.66
C PHE A 21 -5.44 -27.87 -19.72
N SER A 22 -4.51 -27.10 -20.30
CA SER A 22 -3.73 -26.13 -19.52
C SER A 22 -4.68 -24.99 -19.15
N GLN A 23 -5.27 -25.03 -17.96
CA GLN A 23 -5.94 -23.86 -17.41
C GLN A 23 -4.85 -22.87 -16.98
N GLU A 24 -4.69 -21.80 -17.76
CA GLU A 24 -4.00 -20.60 -17.27
C GLU A 24 -4.77 -20.10 -16.05
N ALA A 25 -4.10 -20.09 -14.90
CA ALA A 25 -4.61 -19.46 -13.70
C ALA A 25 -4.85 -17.97 -14.00
N THR A 26 -6.11 -17.61 -14.26
CA THR A 26 -6.51 -16.22 -14.37
C THR A 26 -6.30 -15.59 -13.00
N SER A 27 -5.21 -14.84 -12.82
CA SER A 27 -5.03 -14.03 -11.62
C SER A 27 -6.23 -13.09 -11.55
N THR A 28 -7.13 -13.27 -10.59
CA THR A 28 -8.12 -12.28 -10.22
C THR A 28 -7.36 -11.04 -9.75
N GLN A 29 -7.01 -10.17 -10.70
CA GLN A 29 -6.42 -8.88 -10.40
C GLN A 29 -7.56 -7.98 -9.91
N THR A 30 -7.87 -8.10 -8.63
CA THR A 30 -8.71 -7.14 -7.92
C THR A 30 -8.14 -5.75 -8.17
N ALA A 31 -8.99 -4.78 -8.51
CA ALA A 31 -8.56 -3.41 -8.70
C ALA A 31 -7.74 -2.95 -7.47
N PRO A 32 -6.62 -2.24 -7.67
CA PRO A 32 -5.81 -1.77 -6.55
C PRO A 32 -6.66 -0.90 -5.62
N PRO A 33 -6.45 -1.00 -4.30
CA PRO A 33 -7.19 -0.22 -3.34
C PRO A 33 -6.94 1.28 -3.59
N LYS A 34 -7.99 2.07 -3.36
CA LYS A 34 -7.96 3.53 -3.55
C LYS A 34 -7.59 4.30 -2.29
N GLU A 35 -7.68 3.65 -1.15
CA GLU A 35 -7.42 4.22 0.17
C GLU A 35 -6.66 3.22 1.04
N PHE A 36 -5.84 3.74 1.92
CA PHE A 36 -5.19 3.01 2.99
C PHE A 36 -6.21 2.65 4.07
N THR A 37 -6.24 1.37 4.41
CA THR A 37 -6.99 0.81 5.53
C THR A 37 -6.08 -0.12 6.32
N ILE A 38 -6.42 -0.42 7.58
CA ILE A 38 -5.70 -1.39 8.39
C ILE A 38 -6.66 -2.52 8.79
N THR A 39 -6.29 -3.75 8.46
CA THR A 39 -7.03 -4.95 8.88
C THR A 39 -6.10 -5.95 9.55
N LYS A 40 -6.66 -6.89 10.31
CA LYS A 40 -5.86 -7.94 10.96
C LYS A 40 -5.06 -8.78 9.96
N THR A 41 -5.66 -9.10 8.81
CA THR A 41 -5.07 -10.04 7.85
C THR A 41 -4.07 -9.36 6.92
N GLN A 42 -4.34 -8.13 6.51
CA GLN A 42 -3.48 -7.41 5.56
C GLN A 42 -2.55 -6.40 6.23
N GLY A 43 -2.77 -6.08 7.50
CA GLY A 43 -2.11 -4.95 8.15
C GLY A 43 -2.53 -3.64 7.49
N LEU A 44 -1.62 -2.64 7.48
CA LEU A 44 -1.80 -1.45 6.66
C LEU A 44 -1.74 -1.84 5.19
N THR A 45 -2.66 -1.32 4.39
CA THR A 45 -2.63 -1.44 2.92
C THR A 45 -1.25 -1.09 2.38
N ASN A 46 -0.57 -2.04 1.71
CA ASN A 46 0.81 -1.84 1.28
C ASN A 46 0.97 -0.69 0.27
N PHE A 47 0.02 -0.54 -0.64
CA PHE A 47 0.03 0.53 -1.63
C PHE A 47 -1.36 0.84 -2.15
N ILE A 48 -1.52 2.07 -2.65
CA ILE A 48 -2.65 2.48 -3.47
C ILE A 48 -2.15 2.95 -4.85
N VAL A 49 -3.04 2.95 -5.83
CA VAL A 49 -2.76 3.53 -7.16
C VAL A 49 -3.64 4.75 -7.34
N VAL A 50 -3.00 5.89 -7.58
CA VAL A 50 -3.68 7.16 -7.79
C VAL A 50 -3.65 7.51 -9.27
N ILE A 51 -4.84 7.70 -9.85
CA ILE A 51 -5.01 8.08 -11.25
C ILE A 51 -4.83 9.59 -11.38
N CYS A 52 -4.04 10.01 -12.36
CA CYS A 52 -3.73 11.40 -12.69
C CYS A 52 -3.82 11.59 -14.20
N GLU A 53 -5.04 11.55 -14.75
CA GLU A 53 -5.27 11.68 -16.19
C GLU A 53 -4.64 12.96 -16.76
N GLY A 54 -4.01 12.83 -17.93
CA GLY A 54 -3.33 13.92 -18.62
C GLY A 54 -1.95 14.30 -18.06
N LYS A 55 -1.42 13.58 -17.06
CA LYS A 55 -0.08 13.80 -16.50
C LYS A 55 0.92 12.78 -17.02
N SER A 56 2.07 13.24 -17.52
CA SER A 56 3.17 12.34 -17.88
C SER A 56 3.91 11.87 -16.64
N LYS A 57 4.61 10.73 -16.71
CA LYS A 57 5.45 10.26 -15.60
C LYS A 57 6.52 11.27 -15.20
N GLU A 58 7.06 12.04 -16.14
CA GLU A 58 8.06 13.09 -15.89
C GLU A 58 7.46 14.24 -15.07
N GLU A 59 6.24 14.67 -15.41
CA GLU A 59 5.53 15.68 -14.64
C GLU A 59 5.24 15.18 -13.22
N LEU A 60 4.77 13.93 -13.07
CA LEU A 60 4.49 13.32 -11.77
C LEU A 60 5.75 13.20 -10.91
N TYR A 61 6.86 12.74 -11.48
CA TYR A 61 8.15 12.64 -10.81
C TYR A 61 8.60 14.02 -10.31
N LYS A 62 8.64 15.01 -11.20
CA LYS A 62 9.06 16.37 -10.87
C LYS A 62 8.18 16.98 -9.78
N LYS A 63 6.85 16.88 -9.92
CA LYS A 63 5.89 17.40 -8.94
C LYS A 63 6.03 16.73 -7.58
N THR A 64 6.34 15.44 -7.55
CA THR A 64 6.59 14.72 -6.30
C THR A 64 7.85 15.22 -5.60
N ILE A 65 8.95 15.44 -6.32
CA ILE A 65 10.16 16.06 -5.75
C ILE A 65 9.86 17.46 -5.20
N GLU A 66 9.15 18.30 -5.97
CA GLU A 66 8.75 19.64 -5.51
C GLU A 66 7.88 19.59 -4.25
N TRP A 67 6.93 18.65 -4.18
CA TRP A 67 6.08 18.44 -3.02
C TRP A 67 6.89 18.00 -1.80
N ILE A 68 7.83 17.07 -1.95
CA ILE A 68 8.74 16.67 -0.86
C ILE A 68 9.56 17.89 -0.40
N ASN A 69 10.10 18.67 -1.32
CA ASN A 69 10.88 19.86 -0.99
C ASN A 69 10.10 20.92 -0.20
N LYS A 70 8.77 20.99 -0.39
CA LYS A 70 7.90 21.92 0.33
C LYS A 70 7.42 21.41 1.69
N ASN A 71 7.26 20.10 1.84
CA ASN A 71 6.63 19.51 3.03
C ASN A 71 7.64 19.00 4.07
N TYR A 72 8.93 18.88 3.72
CA TYR A 72 9.96 18.39 4.63
C TYR A 72 11.06 19.43 4.83
N ASN A 73 11.41 19.70 6.09
CA ASN A 73 12.41 20.71 6.45
C ASN A 73 13.80 20.44 5.85
N LYS A 74 14.15 19.16 5.66
CA LYS A 74 15.44 18.72 5.12
C LYS A 74 15.25 17.67 4.02
N PRO A 75 14.84 18.09 2.81
CA PRO A 75 14.44 17.16 1.76
C PRO A 75 15.56 16.19 1.34
N SER A 76 16.81 16.65 1.31
CA SER A 76 17.98 15.83 0.97
C SER A 76 18.28 14.74 2.02
N GLU A 77 17.88 14.93 3.28
CA GLU A 77 18.00 13.92 4.32
C GLU A 77 16.81 12.94 4.30
N VAL A 78 15.66 13.38 3.78
CA VAL A 78 14.41 12.61 3.71
C VAL A 78 14.38 11.68 2.50
N ILE A 79 14.85 12.12 1.33
CA ILE A 79 14.97 11.26 0.14
C ILE A 79 16.09 10.24 0.37
N LYS A 80 15.75 8.95 0.31
CA LYS A 80 16.68 7.84 0.55
C LYS A 80 17.17 7.19 -0.73
N ALA A 81 16.38 7.24 -1.80
CA ALA A 81 16.76 6.79 -3.13
C ALA A 81 15.84 7.43 -4.18
N GLN A 82 16.34 7.61 -5.39
CA GLN A 82 15.52 8.03 -6.52
C GLN A 82 16.12 7.52 -7.83
N VAL A 83 15.26 7.15 -8.76
CA VAL A 83 15.61 6.89 -10.17
C VAL A 83 14.69 7.76 -11.00
N GLU A 84 15.28 8.62 -11.83
CA GLU A 84 14.57 9.65 -12.57
C GLU A 84 13.42 9.05 -13.39
N ASN A 85 12.21 9.61 -13.23
CA ASN A 85 10.98 9.18 -13.90
C ASN A 85 10.50 7.75 -13.59
N ASP A 86 11.15 7.04 -12.67
CA ASP A 86 10.77 5.69 -12.24
C ASP A 86 10.22 5.69 -10.81
N TYR A 87 11.05 6.05 -9.82
CA TYR A 87 10.60 6.10 -8.43
C TYR A 87 11.36 7.09 -7.55
N ILE A 88 10.71 7.46 -6.44
CA ILE A 88 11.30 8.19 -5.32
C ILE A 88 11.00 7.43 -4.03
N ARG A 89 12.02 7.16 -3.23
CA ARG A 89 11.91 6.63 -1.87
C ARG A 89 12.27 7.69 -0.86
N PHE A 90 11.43 7.88 0.15
CA PHE A 90 11.69 8.84 1.21
C PHE A 90 11.22 8.33 2.56
N GLN A 91 11.87 8.83 3.61
CA GLN A 91 11.56 8.53 5.00
C GLN A 91 11.10 9.77 5.72
N GLY A 92 9.91 9.72 6.33
CA GLY A 92 9.35 10.82 7.10
C GLY A 92 8.99 10.43 8.53
N ILE A 93 8.69 11.44 9.33
CA ILE A 93 8.11 11.29 10.67
C ILE A 93 6.80 12.08 10.66
N SER A 94 5.75 11.52 11.26
CA SER A 94 4.47 12.22 11.37
C SER A 94 4.65 13.51 12.17
N SER A 95 4.13 14.63 11.66
CA SER A 95 4.19 15.94 12.33
C SER A 95 3.42 15.95 13.65
N GLU A 96 2.44 15.06 13.79
CA GLU A 96 1.61 14.87 14.97
C GLU A 96 1.76 13.45 15.53
N GLU A 97 1.46 13.29 16.82
CA GLU A 97 1.45 11.99 17.49
C GLU A 97 0.17 11.21 17.13
N ILE A 98 0.24 10.42 16.07
CA ILE A 98 -0.94 9.77 15.46
C ILE A 98 -1.13 8.31 15.86
N TYR A 99 -0.14 7.69 16.51
CA TYR A 99 -0.27 6.34 17.05
C TYR A 99 -0.63 6.42 18.54
N CYS A 100 -1.94 6.27 18.83
CA CYS A 100 -2.50 6.43 20.17
C CYS A 100 -3.12 5.14 20.73
N SER A 101 -2.80 4.82 21.99
CA SER A 101 -3.50 3.80 22.77
C SER A 101 -4.33 4.43 23.89
N ASN A 102 -5.60 4.03 23.98
CA ASN A 102 -6.56 4.46 25.00
C ASN A 102 -6.73 3.38 26.06
N ASN A 103 -5.81 3.38 27.04
CA ASN A 103 -5.92 2.62 28.27
C ASN A 103 -6.66 3.46 29.34
N ILE A 104 -6.21 3.44 30.58
CA ILE A 104 -6.66 4.37 31.64
C ILE A 104 -6.31 5.83 31.27
N VAL A 105 -5.18 6.04 30.58
CA VAL A 105 -4.74 7.33 30.04
C VAL A 105 -4.44 7.15 28.55
N LYS A 106 -4.75 8.18 27.75
CA LYS A 106 -4.38 8.25 26.34
C LYS A 106 -2.89 8.52 26.21
N VAL A 107 -2.18 7.63 25.55
CA VAL A 107 -0.75 7.78 25.24
C VAL A 107 -0.60 7.75 23.74
N CYS A 108 0.08 8.76 23.19
CA CYS A 108 0.31 8.90 21.76
C CYS A 108 1.81 8.97 21.46
N SER A 109 2.17 8.67 20.23
CA SER A 109 3.53 8.79 19.72
C SER A 109 3.51 9.07 18.22
N ASN A 110 4.58 9.66 17.71
CA ASN A 110 4.79 9.78 16.28
C ASN A 110 5.09 8.42 15.65
N ILE A 111 4.80 8.31 14.36
CA ILE A 111 5.29 7.22 13.53
C ILE A 111 6.39 7.73 12.61
N LYS A 112 7.34 6.87 12.31
CA LYS A 112 8.29 7.01 11.22
C LYS A 112 7.87 6.06 10.11
N TYR A 113 7.98 6.49 8.87
CA TYR A 113 7.54 5.72 7.73
C TYR A 113 8.53 5.80 6.58
N ASP A 114 8.59 4.73 5.81
CA ASP A 114 9.28 4.65 4.53
C ASP A 114 8.25 4.54 3.42
N ILE A 115 8.31 5.43 2.43
CA ILE A 115 7.38 5.48 1.30
C ILE A 115 8.16 5.36 0.00
N GLU A 116 7.59 4.62 -0.96
CA GLU A 116 7.99 4.63 -2.36
C GLU A 116 6.85 5.15 -3.22
N ILE A 117 7.13 6.17 -4.03
CA ILE A 117 6.26 6.62 -5.11
C ILE A 117 6.86 6.16 -6.44
N SER A 118 6.14 5.34 -7.20
CA SER A 118 6.57 4.90 -8.55
C SER A 118 5.64 5.46 -9.62
N PHE A 119 6.20 5.79 -10.79
CA PHE A 119 5.51 6.59 -11.81
C PHE A 119 5.22 5.81 -13.10
N LYS A 120 4.03 6.03 -13.66
CA LYS A 120 3.67 5.68 -15.04
C LYS A 120 2.88 6.84 -15.62
N ASP A 121 2.73 6.89 -16.95
CA ASP A 121 1.87 7.90 -17.55
C ASP A 121 0.44 7.74 -17.03
N GLY A 122 -0.14 8.86 -16.63
CA GLY A 122 -1.50 8.94 -16.11
C GLY A 122 -1.71 8.42 -14.68
N LYS A 123 -0.67 7.96 -13.94
CA LYS A 123 -0.83 7.44 -12.57
C LYS A 123 0.47 7.29 -11.79
N TYR A 124 0.37 7.28 -10.46
CA TYR A 124 1.45 6.85 -9.58
C TYR A 124 0.99 5.78 -8.59
N LYS A 125 1.94 4.94 -8.15
CA LYS A 125 1.77 3.97 -7.07
C LYS A 125 2.34 4.59 -5.79
N PHE A 126 1.53 4.71 -4.74
CA PHE A 126 1.97 5.18 -3.43
C PHE A 126 2.08 3.98 -2.50
N ALA A 127 3.30 3.57 -2.15
CA ALA A 127 3.56 2.38 -1.34
C ALA A 127 4.17 2.76 0.02
N VAL A 128 3.62 2.20 1.09
CA VAL A 128 4.22 2.26 2.43
C VAL A 128 5.06 1.00 2.61
N LEU A 129 6.37 1.17 2.69
CA LEU A 129 7.35 0.09 2.76
C LEU A 129 7.65 -0.33 4.20
N GLY A 130 7.53 0.59 5.15
CA GLY A 130 7.89 0.37 6.54
C GLY A 130 7.24 1.37 7.47
N LEU A 131 6.98 0.93 8.69
CA LEU A 131 6.46 1.74 9.78
C LEU A 131 7.22 1.43 11.06
N GLU A 132 7.54 2.48 11.80
CA GLU A 132 8.08 2.38 13.14
C GLU A 132 7.31 3.32 14.06
N ASN A 133 7.13 2.97 15.33
CA ASN A 133 6.59 3.86 16.34
C ASN A 133 7.65 4.20 17.39
N ASN A 134 7.62 5.43 17.89
CA ASN A 134 8.54 5.88 18.94
C ASN A 134 8.02 5.39 20.30
N GLY A 135 8.27 4.12 20.61
CA GLY A 135 7.95 3.49 21.88
C GLY A 135 9.08 3.64 22.90
N LYS A 136 8.86 3.14 24.11
CA LYS A 136 9.91 2.94 25.12
C LYS A 136 10.24 1.45 25.22
N ASP A 137 11.52 1.11 25.31
CA ASP A 137 11.95 -0.25 25.63
C ASP A 137 11.59 -0.63 27.09
N LEU A 138 11.90 -1.87 27.50
CA LEU A 138 11.65 -2.36 28.88
C LEU A 138 12.37 -1.54 29.97
N ARG A 139 13.35 -0.70 29.60
CA ARG A 139 14.11 0.18 30.49
C ARG A 139 13.64 1.64 30.42
N GLY A 140 12.58 1.91 29.66
CA GLY A 140 12.03 3.26 29.49
C GLY A 140 12.76 4.12 28.46
N ILE A 141 13.71 3.56 27.69
CA ILE A 141 14.51 4.31 26.71
C ILE A 141 13.71 4.44 25.40
N PRO A 142 13.51 5.65 24.86
CA PRO A 142 12.86 5.85 23.58
C PRO A 142 13.60 5.14 22.45
N HIS A 143 12.87 4.40 21.63
CA HIS A 143 13.39 3.71 20.46
C HIS A 143 12.29 3.59 19.40
N TRP A 144 12.71 3.66 18.14
CA TRP A 144 11.85 3.39 17.00
C TRP A 144 11.75 1.88 16.76
N GLY A 145 10.66 1.28 17.20
CA GLY A 145 10.38 -0.14 16.97
C GLY A 145 9.46 -0.35 15.77
N GLU A 146 9.61 -1.49 15.09
CA GLU A 146 8.73 -1.87 13.97
C GLU A 146 7.26 -1.88 14.42
N LEU A 147 6.41 -1.20 13.64
CA LEU A 147 4.97 -1.15 13.85
C LEU A 147 4.28 -2.06 12.81
N ASN A 148 3.94 -3.27 13.24
CA ASN A 148 3.28 -4.26 12.39
C ASN A 148 1.87 -4.60 12.90
N PHE A 149 0.88 -4.45 12.02
CA PHE A 149 -0.53 -4.71 12.32
C PHE A 149 -0.98 -6.13 11.93
N ILE A 150 -0.22 -6.83 11.09
CA ILE A 150 -0.59 -8.17 10.60
C ILE A 150 -0.64 -9.14 11.77
N ASN A 151 -1.78 -9.79 11.96
CA ASN A 151 -2.06 -10.73 13.05
C ASN A 151 -1.73 -10.19 14.45
N SER A 152 -1.74 -8.86 14.61
CA SER A 152 -1.32 -8.22 15.84
C SER A 152 -2.36 -8.43 16.94
N TRP A 153 -2.03 -9.29 17.91
CA TRP A 153 -2.93 -9.64 19.01
C TRP A 153 -3.20 -8.46 19.96
N THR A 154 -2.32 -7.46 19.96
CA THR A 154 -2.46 -6.21 20.72
C THR A 154 -3.47 -5.26 20.09
N HIS A 155 -3.58 -5.24 18.75
CA HIS A 155 -4.49 -4.35 18.03
C HIS A 155 -5.84 -5.00 17.74
N PHE A 156 -5.86 -6.31 17.49
CA PHE A 156 -7.04 -7.04 17.04
C PHE A 156 -7.46 -8.15 18.01
N LYS A 157 -8.76 -8.39 18.07
CA LYS A 157 -9.36 -9.57 18.70
C LYS A 157 -9.14 -10.81 17.81
N LYS A 158 -9.54 -11.99 18.31
CA LYS A 158 -9.42 -13.24 17.55
C LYS A 158 -10.26 -13.23 16.26
N ASP A 159 -11.46 -12.67 16.33
CA ASP A 159 -12.41 -12.50 15.23
C ASP A 159 -11.99 -11.46 14.17
N GLY A 160 -10.98 -10.62 14.46
CA GLY A 160 -10.51 -9.57 13.55
C GLY A 160 -11.02 -8.17 13.89
N GLU A 161 -11.91 -8.02 14.87
CA GLU A 161 -12.33 -6.70 15.34
C GLU A 161 -11.17 -5.95 15.99
N VAL A 162 -11.12 -4.63 15.75
CA VAL A 162 -10.17 -3.74 16.43
C VAL A 162 -10.49 -3.70 17.91
N ARG A 163 -9.46 -3.80 18.76
CA ARG A 163 -9.61 -3.58 20.20
C ARG A 163 -9.84 -2.10 20.45
N LYS A 164 -10.83 -1.78 21.30
CA LYS A 164 -11.21 -0.40 21.65
C LYS A 164 -10.03 0.51 22.01
N MET A 165 -9.03 -0.04 22.71
CA MET A 165 -7.79 0.65 23.08
C MET A 165 -7.01 1.22 21.87
N TYR A 166 -7.06 0.56 20.71
CA TYR A 166 -6.28 0.93 19.53
C TYR A 166 -7.14 1.45 18.38
N GLN A 167 -8.42 1.74 18.63
CA GLN A 167 -9.32 2.24 17.58
C GLN A 167 -8.83 3.59 17.03
N ASP A 168 -8.34 4.48 17.90
CA ASP A 168 -7.72 5.74 17.48
C ASP A 168 -6.46 5.49 16.64
N ALA A 169 -5.54 4.64 17.08
CA ALA A 169 -4.34 4.31 16.31
C ALA A 169 -4.67 3.79 14.90
N ILE A 170 -5.63 2.86 14.80
CA ILE A 170 -6.03 2.28 13.51
C ILE A 170 -6.55 3.38 12.57
N ASN A 171 -7.47 4.22 13.05
CA ASN A 171 -8.10 5.26 12.24
C ASN A 171 -7.12 6.39 11.88
N SER A 172 -6.33 6.84 12.85
CA SER A 172 -5.39 7.96 12.67
C SER A 172 -4.21 7.57 11.77
N VAL A 173 -3.68 6.35 11.89
CA VAL A 173 -2.58 5.89 11.01
C VAL A 173 -3.06 5.71 9.58
N SER A 174 -4.19 5.04 9.32
CA SER A 174 -4.72 4.91 7.96
C SER A 174 -5.11 6.28 7.37
N GLY A 175 -5.76 7.12 8.18
CA GLY A 175 -6.15 8.48 7.79
C GLY A 175 -4.95 9.36 7.45
N TYR A 176 -3.84 9.22 8.16
CA TYR A 176 -2.61 9.95 7.87
C TYR A 176 -2.07 9.64 6.48
N PHE A 177 -1.98 8.37 6.07
CA PHE A 177 -1.50 8.01 4.74
C PHE A 177 -2.47 8.42 3.62
N ASN A 178 -3.78 8.35 3.89
CA ASN A 178 -4.80 8.89 2.97
C ASN A 178 -4.61 10.39 2.77
N ASN A 179 -4.42 11.14 3.85
CA ASN A 179 -4.17 12.58 3.80
C ASN A 179 -2.84 12.92 3.12
N LEU A 180 -1.80 12.13 3.36
CA LEU A 180 -0.49 12.32 2.74
C LEU A 180 -0.55 12.08 1.22
N SER A 181 -1.22 11.01 0.78
CA SER A 181 -1.46 10.76 -0.64
C SER A 181 -2.35 11.83 -1.27
N LYS A 182 -3.38 12.28 -0.56
CA LYS A 182 -4.25 13.37 -1.03
C LYS A 182 -3.47 14.68 -1.18
N SER A 183 -2.60 15.01 -0.22
CA SER A 183 -1.74 16.21 -0.27
C SER A 183 -0.86 16.22 -1.53
N LEU A 184 -0.26 15.08 -1.88
CA LEU A 184 0.51 14.95 -3.13
C LEU A 184 -0.39 15.12 -4.37
N TYR A 185 -1.55 14.47 -4.39
CA TYR A 185 -2.51 14.61 -5.49
C TYR A 185 -2.96 16.07 -5.69
N ASP A 186 -3.35 16.74 -4.63
CA ASP A 186 -3.79 18.14 -4.65
C ASP A 186 -2.65 19.06 -5.14
N TYR A 187 -1.40 18.76 -4.77
CA TYR A 187 -0.22 19.48 -5.25
C TYR A 187 0.02 19.30 -6.76
N ILE A 188 -0.12 18.08 -7.28
CA ILE A 188 0.02 17.77 -8.71
C ILE A 188 -0.99 18.56 -9.55
N TYR A 189 -2.23 18.66 -9.06
CA TYR A 189 -3.30 19.41 -9.74
C TYR A 189 -3.39 20.88 -9.33
N ASN A 190 -2.42 21.39 -8.57
CA ASN A 190 -2.37 22.78 -8.11
C ASN A 190 -3.65 23.21 -7.35
N GLN A 191 -4.39 22.27 -6.75
CA GLN A 191 -5.59 22.55 -5.95
C GLN A 191 -5.25 23.27 -4.64
N ASN A 192 -3.97 23.28 -4.27
CA ASN A 192 -3.43 24.04 -3.13
C ASN A 192 -2.91 25.45 -3.50
N ASN A 193 -3.00 25.88 -4.77
CA ASN A 193 -2.46 27.19 -5.23
C ASN A 193 -3.43 28.37 -5.03
N ALA A 194 -4.45 28.24 -4.19
CA ALA A 194 -5.15 29.38 -3.63
C ALA A 194 -4.40 30.01 -2.43
N ALA A 195 -3.07 30.02 -2.41
CA ALA A 195 -2.30 30.87 -1.51
C ALA A 195 -0.85 31.05 -1.98
N LYS A 196 -0.42 32.32 -1.98
CA LYS A 196 0.91 32.86 -2.34
C LYS A 196 1.26 32.92 -3.83
N LYS A 197 0.57 33.83 -4.53
CA LYS A 197 1.31 34.80 -5.36
C LYS A 197 2.13 35.65 -4.39
N ASP A 198 3.36 35.23 -4.12
CA ASP A 198 4.32 36.10 -3.48
C ASP A 198 4.94 36.93 -4.62
N ASN A 199 4.54 38.20 -4.72
CA ASN A 199 5.13 39.18 -5.63
C ASN A 199 6.40 39.74 -4.97
N TRP A 200 7.40 38.89 -4.79
CA TRP A 200 8.77 39.29 -4.49
C TRP A 200 9.66 38.94 -5.67
#